data_AF-A0A3E1E1S7-F1
#
_entry.id   AF-A0A3E1E1S7-F1
#
_cell.length_a   1.000
_cell.length_b   1.000
_cell.length_c   1.000
_cell.angle_alpha   90.00
_cell.angle_beta   90.00
_cell.angle_gamma   90.00
#
_symmetry.space_group_name_H-M   'P 1'
#
loop_
_entity.id
_entity.type
_entity.pdbx_description
1 polymer ?
#
loop_
_entity_poly.entity_id
_entity_poly.type
_entity_poly.pdbx_seq_one_letter_code
_entity_poly.pdbx_strand_id
1 'polypeptide(L)' 'MNIATNLAEITGNLHIGLAALGSAIAVGVIGLKASEAVGRNPGAATPILIQAILSSALAEGIVFFAIFLAKGQ' A
#
# COMPACT_ATOMS: atom_id res chain seq x y z
N MET A 1 -10.88 29.63 16.44
CA MET A 1 -10.84 28.15 16.40
C MET A 1 -9.37 27.75 16.49
N ASN A 2 -9.00 26.84 17.39
CA ASN A 2 -7.62 26.38 17.54
C ASN A 2 -7.39 25.10 16.71
N ILE A 3 -6.13 24.69 16.52
CA ILE A 3 -5.76 23.51 15.72
C ILE A 3 -6.50 22.25 16.20
N ALA A 4 -6.66 22.06 17.51
CA ALA A 4 -7.34 20.89 18.05
C ALA A 4 -8.83 20.84 17.63
N THR A 5 -9.52 21.99 17.66
CA THR A 5 -10.92 22.09 17.20
C THR A 5 -11.05 21.84 15.70
N ASN A 6 -10.10 22.29 14.87
CA ASN A 6 -10.13 22.04 13.43
C ASN A 6 -9.90 20.55 13.08
N LEU A 7 -9.00 19.87 13.81
CA LEU A 7 -8.74 18.44 13.60
C LEU A 7 -9.91 17.56 14.04
N ALA A 8 -10.68 18.00 15.05
CA ALA A 8 -11.86 17.29 15.52
C ALA A 8 -13.00 17.29 14.48
N GLU A 9 -13.01 18.22 13.53
CA GLU A 9 -13.98 18.26 12.42
C GLU A 9 -13.63 17.27 11.29
N ILE A 10 -12.46 16.62 11.31
CA ILE A 10 -12.12 15.57 10.35
C ILE A 10 -12.97 14.32 10.64
N THR A 11 -14.06 14.18 9.88
CA THR A 11 -14.96 13.01 9.95
C THR A 11 -14.65 11.98 8.86
N GLY A 12 -15.05 10.73 9.07
CA GLY A 12 -14.93 9.64 8.09
C GLY A 12 -13.63 8.85 8.15
N ASN A 13 -13.37 8.05 7.12
CA ASN A 13 -12.36 6.99 7.15
C ASN A 13 -11.01 7.44 6.57
N LEU A 14 -10.50 8.60 7.00
CA LEU A 14 -9.26 9.18 6.47
C LEU A 14 -8.06 8.22 6.63
N HIS A 15 -7.97 7.51 7.75
CA HIS A 15 -6.93 6.51 8.00
C HIS A 15 -6.97 5.34 7.00
N ILE A 16 -8.17 4.90 6.58
CA ILE A 16 -8.32 3.89 5.51
C ILE A 16 -7.83 4.46 4.18
N GLY A 17 -8.21 5.69 3.85
CA GLY A 17 -7.77 6.36 2.63
C GLY A 17 -6.24 6.50 2.55
N LEU A 18 -5.61 6.86 3.68
CA LEU A 18 -4.15 6.95 3.79
C LEU A 18 -3.47 5.58 3.68
N ALA A 19 -4.03 4.54 4.30
CA ALA A 19 -3.52 3.18 4.17
C ALA A 19 -3.61 2.68 2.72
N ALA A 20 -4.75 2.90 2.05
CA ALA A 20 -4.95 2.54 0.65
C ALA A 20 -3.98 3.28 -0.28
N LEU A 21 -3.77 4.59 -0.04
CA LEU A 21 -2.81 5.39 -0.81
C LEU A 21 -1.38 4.86 -0.64
N GLY A 22 -0.96 4.59 0.60
CA GLY A 22 0.37 4.04 0.89
C GLY A 22 0.60 2.69 0.21
N SER A 23 -0.42 1.81 0.24
CA SER A 23 -0.36 0.51 -0.44
C SER A 23 -0.25 0.65 -1.96
N ALA A 24 -1.07 1.52 -2.58
CA ALA A 24 -1.02 1.73 -4.03
C ALA A 24 0.36 2.22 -4.49
N ILE A 25 0.99 3.12 -3.71
CA ILE A 25 2.35 3.59 -3.98
C ILE A 25 3.35 2.43 -3.84
N ALA A 26 3.27 1.66 -2.77
CA ALA A 26 4.18 0.53 -2.53
C ALA A 26 4.10 -0.51 -3.66
N VAL A 27 2.89 -0.93 -4.05
CA VAL A 27 2.66 -1.87 -5.16
C VAL A 27 3.18 -1.30 -6.48
N GLY A 28 2.95 -0.01 -6.75
CA GLY A 28 3.48 0.66 -7.94
C GLY A 28 5.01 0.65 -8.01
N VAL A 29 5.69 0.91 -6.89
CA VAL A 29 7.15 0.87 -6.80
C VAL A 29 7.68 -0.56 -6.95
N ILE A 30 7.02 -1.56 -6.35
CA ILE A 30 7.37 -2.97 -6.51
C ILE A 30 7.29 -3.38 -7.98
N GLY A 31 6.19 -3.04 -8.66
CA GLY A 31 6.00 -3.30 -10.09
C GLY A 31 7.09 -2.65 -10.95
N LEU A 32 7.36 -1.36 -10.72
CA LEU A 32 8.43 -0.63 -11.41
C LEU A 32 9.79 -1.34 -11.27
N LYS A 33 10.18 -1.69 -10.04
CA LYS A 33 11.47 -2.35 -9.77
C LYS A 33 11.53 -3.76 -10.33
N ALA A 34 10.43 -4.50 -10.29
CA ALA A 34 10.32 -5.81 -10.91
C ALA A 34 10.51 -5.72 -12.43
N SER A 35 9.86 -4.77 -13.10
CA SER A 35 10.01 -4.54 -14.54
C SER A 35 11.43 -4.14 -14.92
N GLU A 36 12.06 -3.23 -14.16
CA GLU A 36 13.48 -2.87 -14.36
C GLU A 36 14.40 -4.08 -14.20
N ALA A 37 14.18 -4.91 -13.18
CA ALA A 37 15.00 -6.08 -12.91
C ALA A 37 14.84 -7.16 -14.00
N VAL A 38 13.61 -7.43 -14.45
CA VAL A 38 13.34 -8.35 -15.57
C VAL A 38 13.97 -7.82 -16.87
N GLY A 39 13.85 -6.52 -17.15
CA GLY A 39 14.47 -5.91 -18.33
C GLY A 39 16.00 -6.03 -18.35
N ARG A 40 16.65 -5.98 -17.18
CA ARG A 40 18.10 -6.16 -17.05
C ARG A 40 18.54 -7.63 -17.09
N ASN A 41 17.71 -8.55 -16.61
CA ASN A 41 17.99 -9.98 -16.63
C ASN A 41 16.73 -10.79 -16.97
N PRO A 42 16.41 -10.96 -18.27
CA PRO A 42 15.21 -11.67 -18.69
C PRO A 42 15.14 -13.13 -18.22
N GLY A 43 16.28 -13.78 -18.01
CA GLY A 43 16.34 -15.15 -17.49
C GLY A 43 15.87 -15.32 -16.05
N ALA A 44 15.77 -14.22 -15.29
CA ALA A 44 15.29 -14.22 -13.91
C ALA A 44 13.82 -13.79 -13.76
N ALA A 45 13.04 -13.73 -14.85
CA ALA A 45 11.67 -13.21 -14.83
C ALA A 45 10.76 -13.93 -13.81
N THR A 46 10.79 -15.27 -13.77
CA THR A 46 9.94 -16.04 -12.86
C THR A 46 10.30 -15.84 -11.38
N PRO A 47 11.57 -15.95 -10.94
CA PRO A 47 11.96 -15.60 -9.58
C PRO A 47 11.55 -14.17 -9.17
N ILE A 48 11.73 -13.19 -10.07
CA ILE A 48 11.37 -11.78 -9.80
C ILE A 48 9.85 -11.64 -9.66
N LEU A 49 9.07 -12.29 -10.52
CA LEU A 49 7.60 -12.28 -10.43
C LEU A 49 7.12 -12.84 -9.09
N ILE A 50 7.68 -13.96 -8.63
CA ILE A 50 7.31 -14.56 -7.35
C ILE A 50 7.61 -13.59 -6.20
N GLN A 51 8.81 -13.01 -6.17
CA GLN A 51 9.18 -12.02 -5.15
C GLN A 51 8.28 -10.78 -5.20
N ALA A 52 7.95 -10.28 -6.39
CA ALA A 52 7.08 -9.13 -6.58
C ALA A 52 5.66 -9.39 -6.06
N ILE A 53 5.08 -10.56 -6.38
CA ILE A 53 3.74 -10.94 -5.88
C ILE A 53 3.72 -11.03 -4.36
N LEU A 54 4.72 -11.68 -3.74
CA LEU A 54 4.81 -11.79 -2.29
C LEU A 54 4.97 -10.41 -1.62
N SER A 55 5.79 -9.54 -2.20
CA SER A 55 6.01 -8.19 -1.70
C SER A 55 4.75 -7.33 -1.82
N SER A 56 4.04 -7.41 -2.96
CA SER A 56 2.79 -6.69 -3.19
C SER A 56 1.69 -7.18 -2.24
N ALA A 57 1.58 -8.49 -2.01
CA ALA A 57 0.63 -9.05 -1.06
C ALA A 57 0.89 -8.55 0.38
N LEU A 58 2.15 -8.43 0.80
CA LEU A 58 2.51 -7.86 2.10
C LEU A 58 2.16 -6.37 2.18
N ALA A 59 2.40 -5.61 1.10
CA ALA A 59 2.07 -4.19 1.03
C ALA A 59 0.55 -3.95 1.12
N GLU A 60 -0.24 -4.75 0.42
CA GLU A 60 -1.71 -4.68 0.44
C GLU A 60 -2.33 -5.17 1.76
N GLY A 61 -1.68 -6.11 2.44
CA GLY A 61 -2.12 -6.66 3.72
C GLY A 61 -2.43 -5.59 4.78
N ILE A 62 -1.68 -4.47 4.77
CA ILE A 62 -1.86 -3.35 5.70
C ILE A 62 -3.22 -2.68 5.53
N VAL A 63 -3.74 -2.59 4.31
CA VAL A 63 -5.05 -1.98 4.01
C VAL A 63 -6.18 -2.82 4.61
N PHE A 64 -6.06 -4.14 4.56
CA PHE A 64 -7.03 -5.03 5.19
C PHE A 64 -7.10 -4.83 6.71
N PHE A 65 -5.96 -4.62 7.38
CA PHE A 65 -5.96 -4.26 8.81
C PHE A 65 -6.65 -2.92 9.05
N ALA A 66 -6.36 -1.90 8.23
CA ALA A 66 -6.99 -0.59 8.37
C ALA A 66 -8.52 -0.66 8.20
N ILE A 67 -9.02 -1.43 7.22
CA ILE A 67 -10.46 -1.64 7.01
C ILE A 67 -11.08 -2.46 8.15
N PHE A 68 -10.41 -3.54 8.57
CA PHE A 68 -10.95 -4.45 9.57
C PHE A 68 -11.01 -3.81 10.97
N LEU A 69 -9.98 -3.05 11.35
CA LEU A 69 -9.91 -2.38 12.64
C LEU A 69 -10.74 -1.08 12.70
N ALA A 70 -11.08 -0.50 11.55
CA ALA A 70 -12.06 0.59 11.49
C ALA A 70 -13.47 0.12 11.91
N LYS A 71 -13.74 -1.20 11.86
CA LYS A 71 -15.01 -1.78 12.29
C LYS A 71 -15.14 -1.66 13.82
N GLY A 72 -15.85 -0.63 14.26
CA GLY A 72 -16.01 -0.29 15.68
C GLY A 72 -16.00 1.22 15.97
N GLN A 73 -15.70 2.05 14.97
CA GLN A 73 -15.93 3.50 14.98
C GLN A 73 -17.36 3.86 14.53
#